data_AF-A0A3D4CWU7-F1
#
_entry.id   AF-A0A3D4CWU7-F1
#
_cell.length_a   1.000
_cell.length_b   1.000
_cell.length_c   1.000
_cell.angle_alpha   90.00
_cell.angle_beta   90.00
_cell.angle_gamma   90.00
#
_symmetry.space_group_name_H-M   'P 1'
#
loop_
_entity.id
_entity.type
_entity.pdbx_description
1 polymer ?
#
loop_
_entity_poly.entity_id
_entity_poly.type
_entity_poly.pdbx_seq_one_letter_code
_entity_poly.pdbx_strand_id
1 'polypeptide(L)'
;AKHIHWPASARSFTRCRGLRVRENDPPGFYPRHCVVLFHSFGMSGQLIRADRFEWALSLACGTLRYLREHGIPTTFLADFNDWEPLPVVSRSSFGNLLVSLTRAHRRPDTEAHDLIPVIERISDDDSLIVISDMPTESWADALPNRPAIHVDIRQHNYGARTLKVRRAST
;
A
#
# COMPACT_ATOMS: atom_id res chain seq x y z
N ALA A 1 9.47 0.05 21.58
CA ALA A 1 10.74 0.47 20.96
C ALA A 1 10.54 1.83 20.32
N LYS A 2 11.52 2.74 20.40
CA LYS A 2 11.41 4.15 20.00
C LYS A 2 11.09 4.24 18.50
N HIS A 3 9.93 4.80 18.13
CA HIS A 3 9.51 5.05 16.75
C HIS A 3 10.40 6.10 16.09
N ILE A 4 10.31 6.35 14.79
CA ILE A 4 11.10 7.34 14.06
C ILE A 4 10.15 8.25 13.26
N HIS A 5 10.37 9.57 13.25
CA HIS A 5 9.53 10.59 12.59
C HIS A 5 10.24 11.16 11.35
N TRP A 6 10.08 10.42 10.25
CA TRP A 6 10.75 10.66 8.97
C TRP A 6 10.62 12.08 8.38
N PRO A 7 9.55 12.86 8.58
CA PRO A 7 9.48 14.23 8.05
C PRO A 7 10.37 15.25 8.79
N ALA A 8 10.55 15.09 10.11
CA ALA A 8 11.50 15.89 10.91
C ALA A 8 12.95 15.46 10.66
N SER A 9 13.11 14.22 10.22
CA SER A 9 14.37 13.63 9.77
C SER A 9 14.73 14.08 8.36
N ALA A 10 13.76 14.15 7.45
CA ALA A 10 13.95 14.61 6.08
C ALA A 10 14.33 16.10 6.02
N ARG A 11 13.77 16.93 6.92
CA ARG A 11 14.19 18.34 7.12
C ARG A 11 15.60 18.49 7.73
N SER A 12 16.09 17.47 8.42
CA SER A 12 17.47 17.36 8.92
C SER A 12 18.40 16.85 7.80
N PHE A 13 17.93 15.92 6.95
CA PHE A 13 18.68 15.34 5.84
C PHE A 13 18.94 16.33 4.70
N THR A 14 18.01 17.24 4.42
CA THR A 14 18.24 18.36 3.50
C THR A 14 19.24 19.40 4.04
N ARG A 15 19.69 19.28 5.30
CA ARG A 15 20.77 20.06 5.96
C ARG A 15 21.92 19.18 6.48
N CYS A 16 22.10 17.97 5.92
CA CYS A 16 23.13 16.98 6.28
C CYS A 16 23.13 16.48 7.75
N ARG A 17 21.97 16.27 8.37
CA ARG A 17 21.87 15.59 9.68
C ARG A 17 20.73 14.55 9.71
N GLY A 18 20.88 13.52 10.55
CA GLY A 18 20.04 12.31 10.55
C GLY A 18 18.72 12.38 11.34
N LEU A 19 18.21 11.18 11.62
CA LEU A 19 16.86 10.75 12.01
C LEU A 19 16.33 11.22 13.39
N ARG A 20 15.08 11.70 13.47
CA ARG A 20 14.36 12.11 14.70
C ARG A 20 12.90 11.65 14.74
N VAL A 21 12.36 11.49 15.95
CA VAL A 21 11.00 11.06 16.41
C VAL A 21 10.41 12.24 17.21
N ARG A 22 9.15 12.71 17.17
CA ARG A 22 7.83 12.16 17.51
C ARG A 22 6.79 13.32 17.39
N GLU A 23 5.51 12.98 17.20
CA GLU A 23 4.24 13.75 17.44
C GLU A 23 4.34 15.28 17.62
N ASN A 24 3.88 16.02 16.62
CA ASN A 24 2.98 17.18 16.72
C ASN A 24 2.87 17.84 15.33
N ASP A 25 2.02 17.30 14.45
CA ASP A 25 1.48 18.10 13.34
C ASP A 25 0.22 18.82 13.85
N PRO A 26 0.02 20.11 13.52
CA PRO A 26 -1.19 20.83 13.88
C PRO A 26 -2.40 20.13 13.24
N PRO A 27 -3.56 20.10 13.92
CA PRO A 27 -4.75 19.43 13.39
C PRO A 27 -5.20 20.18 12.13
N GLY A 28 -5.16 19.55 10.94
CA GLY A 28 -5.82 20.20 9.80
C GLY A 28 -5.54 19.78 8.36
N PHE A 29 -4.73 18.78 8.03
CA PHE A 29 -4.62 18.35 6.63
C PHE A 29 -4.65 16.83 6.49
N TYR A 30 -5.86 16.27 6.61
CA TYR A 30 -6.13 14.95 6.04
C TYR A 30 -6.30 15.11 4.53
N PRO A 31 -5.78 14.19 3.71
CA PRO A 31 -6.04 14.21 2.28
C PRO A 31 -7.55 14.15 2.04
N ARG A 32 -8.05 14.96 1.09
CA ARG A 32 -9.49 15.00 0.78
C ARG A 32 -9.99 13.65 0.26
N HIS A 33 -9.12 12.96 -0.47
CA HIS A 33 -9.35 11.61 -0.98
C HIS A 33 -8.00 10.91 -1.17
N CYS A 34 -7.99 9.58 -1.02
CA CYS A 34 -6.82 8.75 -1.21
C CYS A 34 -7.12 7.66 -2.25
N VAL A 35 -6.15 7.37 -3.11
CA VAL A 35 -6.19 6.20 -3.98
C VAL A 35 -5.13 5.21 -3.52
N VAL A 36 -5.56 3.99 -3.21
CA VAL A 36 -4.67 2.86 -2.95
C VAL A 36 -4.65 1.99 -4.19
N LEU A 37 -3.51 1.96 -4.86
CA LEU A 37 -3.29 1.17 -6.07
C LEU A 37 -2.49 -0.08 -5.71
N PHE A 38 -2.97 -1.24 -6.17
CA PHE A 38 -2.31 -2.53 -6.04
C PHE A 38 -1.89 -3.06 -7.42
N HIS A 39 -0.67 -3.55 -7.56
CA HIS A 39 -0.24 -4.23 -8.79
C HIS A 39 0.81 -5.31 -8.56
N SER A 40 0.92 -6.21 -9.53
CA SER A 40 1.92 -7.27 -9.61
C SER A 40 2.94 -7.10 -10.74
N PHE A 41 2.97 -5.92 -11.38
CA PHE A 41 4.00 -5.54 -12.34
C PHE A 41 5.39 -5.45 -11.69
N GLY A 42 6.39 -6.03 -12.37
CA GLY A 42 7.81 -5.82 -12.10
C GLY A 42 8.65 -6.19 -13.33
N MET A 43 9.77 -5.50 -13.53
CA MET A 43 10.66 -5.75 -14.65
C MET A 43 11.33 -7.14 -14.57
N SER A 44 11.58 -7.72 -15.74
CA SER A 44 12.04 -9.09 -15.98
C SER A 44 13.17 -9.57 -15.07
N GLY A 45 13.08 -10.82 -14.60
CA GLY A 45 14.16 -11.52 -13.88
C GLY A 45 13.98 -11.60 -12.36
N GLN A 46 12.97 -10.93 -11.79
CA GLN A 46 12.63 -11.06 -10.37
C GLN A 46 11.84 -12.34 -10.12
N LEU A 47 12.27 -13.12 -9.11
CA LEU A 47 11.57 -14.34 -8.71
C LEU A 47 10.22 -13.96 -8.07
N ILE A 48 9.14 -14.32 -8.74
CA ILE A 48 7.78 -14.21 -8.20
C ILE A 48 7.65 -15.21 -7.05
N ARG A 49 7.20 -14.73 -5.88
CA ARG A 49 6.93 -15.59 -4.73
C ARG A 49 5.48 -15.41 -4.28
N ALA A 50 4.76 -16.52 -4.17
CA ALA A 50 3.35 -16.50 -3.78
C ALA A 50 3.12 -15.94 -2.37
N ASP A 51 4.08 -16.10 -1.45
CA ASP A 51 4.01 -15.54 -0.09
C ASP A 51 3.90 -14.02 -0.10
N ARG A 52 4.60 -13.34 -1.03
CA ARG A 52 4.58 -11.89 -1.18
C ARG A 52 3.23 -11.35 -1.64
N PHE A 53 2.54 -12.08 -2.51
CA PHE A 53 1.22 -11.67 -2.99
C PHE A 53 0.21 -11.61 -1.82
N GLU A 54 0.13 -12.68 -1.03
CA GLU A 54 -0.75 -12.75 0.14
C GLU A 54 -0.40 -11.70 1.22
N TRP A 55 0.89 -11.43 1.41
CA TRP A 55 1.35 -10.37 2.31
C TRP A 55 0.95 -9.00 1.80
N ALA A 56 1.13 -8.73 0.51
CA ALA A 56 0.73 -7.48 -0.11
C ALA A 56 -0.79 -7.26 -0.02
N LEU A 57 -1.61 -8.30 -0.24
CA LEU A 57 -3.07 -8.23 -0.05
C LEU A 57 -3.44 -7.96 1.41
N SER A 58 -2.76 -8.62 2.36
CA SER A 58 -2.97 -8.38 3.79
C SER A 58 -2.63 -6.94 4.18
N LEU A 59 -1.55 -6.39 3.61
CA LEU A 59 -1.15 -5.00 3.81
C LEU A 59 -2.16 -4.04 3.20
N ALA A 60 -2.61 -4.29 1.97
CA ALA A 60 -3.64 -3.48 1.32
C ALA A 60 -4.93 -3.45 2.15
N CYS A 61 -5.38 -4.62 2.64
CA CYS A 61 -6.53 -4.72 3.54
C CYS A 61 -6.34 -3.89 4.82
N GLY A 62 -5.19 -4.01 5.47
CA GLY A 62 -4.84 -3.25 6.67
C GLY A 62 -4.84 -1.74 6.43
N THR A 63 -4.21 -1.29 5.34
CA THR A 63 -4.16 0.12 4.92
C THR A 63 -5.56 0.67 4.68
N LEU A 64 -6.39 -0.02 3.89
CA LEU A 64 -7.75 0.40 3.56
C LEU A 64 -8.65 0.45 4.80
N ARG A 65 -8.50 -0.51 5.71
CA ARG A 65 -9.17 -0.49 7.01
C ARG A 65 -8.77 0.73 7.84
N TYR A 66 -7.47 0.99 7.92
CA TYR A 66 -6.91 2.11 8.68
C TYR A 66 -7.44 3.45 8.15
N LEU A 67 -7.35 3.69 6.84
CA LEU A 67 -7.83 4.93 6.21
C LEU A 67 -9.32 5.16 6.48
N ARG A 68 -10.15 4.12 6.33
CA ARG A 68 -11.58 4.19 6.63
C ARG A 68 -11.87 4.48 8.10
N GLU A 69 -11.16 3.84 9.03
CA GLU A 69 -11.32 4.09 10.48
C GLU A 69 -10.96 5.53 10.87
N HIS A 70 -10.12 6.19 10.08
CA HIS A 70 -9.76 7.61 10.25
C HIS A 70 -10.63 8.55 9.41
N GLY A 71 -11.68 8.04 8.77
CA GLY A 71 -12.62 8.86 8.00
C GLY A 71 -12.05 9.44 6.70
N ILE A 72 -10.98 8.85 6.16
CA ILE A 72 -10.36 9.28 4.89
C ILE A 72 -11.08 8.57 3.73
N PRO A 73 -11.81 9.28 2.87
CA PRO A 73 -12.43 8.68 1.69
C PRO A 73 -11.36 8.07 0.79
N THR A 74 -11.50 6.79 0.46
CA THR A 74 -10.48 6.05 -0.28
C THR A 74 -11.07 5.29 -1.45
N THR A 75 -10.37 5.25 -2.58
CA THR A 75 -10.66 4.35 -3.70
C THR A 75 -9.55 3.32 -3.83
N PHE A 76 -9.92 2.06 -3.97
CA PHE A 76 -8.99 0.97 -4.24
C PHE A 76 -9.01 0.60 -5.72
N LEU A 77 -7.84 0.47 -6.33
CA LEU A 77 -7.63 0.02 -7.70
C LEU A 77 -6.66 -1.15 -7.66
N ALA A 78 -6.93 -2.22 -8.40
CA ALA A 78 -6.00 -3.34 -8.51
C ALA A 78 -5.94 -3.92 -9.92
N ASP A 79 -4.82 -4.54 -10.26
CA ASP A 79 -4.69 -5.26 -11.52
C ASP A 79 -5.58 -6.52 -11.58
N PHE A 80 -5.70 -7.24 -10.46
CA PHE A 80 -6.51 -8.46 -10.39
C PHE A 80 -8.02 -8.23 -10.49
N ASN A 81 -8.49 -6.99 -10.47
CA ASN A 81 -9.89 -6.63 -10.72
C ASN A 81 -10.05 -5.69 -11.92
N ASP A 82 -9.12 -5.79 -12.88
CA ASP A 82 -9.14 -5.01 -14.13
C ASP A 82 -9.25 -3.50 -13.89
N TRP A 83 -8.63 -3.02 -12.79
CA TRP A 83 -8.63 -1.63 -12.35
C TRP A 83 -10.01 -1.04 -12.05
N GLU A 84 -11.01 -1.88 -11.77
CA GLU A 84 -12.34 -1.41 -11.39
C GLU A 84 -12.27 -0.66 -10.05
N PRO A 85 -12.76 0.60 -9.98
CA PRO A 85 -12.71 1.39 -8.75
C PRO A 85 -13.59 0.79 -7.65
N LEU A 86 -12.98 0.44 -6.52
CA LEU A 86 -13.69 -0.02 -5.33
C LEU A 86 -13.67 1.07 -4.24
N PRO A 87 -14.78 1.78 -3.99
CA PRO A 87 -14.82 2.81 -2.97
C PRO A 87 -14.79 2.20 -1.55
N VAL A 88 -14.04 2.82 -0.67
CA VAL A 88 -13.83 2.42 0.73
C VAL A 88 -14.17 3.60 1.63
N VAL A 89 -15.47 3.88 1.73
CA VAL A 89 -16.01 5.01 2.50
C VAL A 89 -16.91 4.55 3.64
N SER A 90 -17.52 3.37 3.51
CA SER A 90 -18.49 2.85 4.48
C SER A 90 -18.15 1.41 4.88
N ARG A 91 -18.85 0.90 5.89
CA ARG A 91 -18.75 -0.52 6.27
C ARG A 91 -19.22 -1.45 5.15
N SER A 92 -20.28 -1.07 4.42
CA SER A 92 -20.80 -1.88 3.32
C SER A 92 -19.83 -1.92 2.15
N SER A 93 -19.28 -0.76 1.75
CA SER A 93 -18.33 -0.69 0.63
C SER A 93 -17.01 -1.41 0.96
N PHE A 94 -16.58 -1.36 2.23
CA PHE A 94 -15.46 -2.18 2.71
C PHE A 94 -15.79 -3.69 2.71
N GLY A 95 -17.03 -4.08 2.99
CA GLY A 95 -17.45 -5.48 2.84
C GLY A 95 -17.29 -5.99 1.41
N ASN A 96 -17.67 -5.17 0.41
CA ASN A 96 -17.48 -5.49 -1.00
C ASN A 96 -16.00 -5.62 -1.36
N LEU A 97 -15.15 -4.70 -0.87
CA LEU A 97 -13.70 -4.80 -1.00
C LEU A 97 -13.18 -6.12 -0.43
N LEU A 98 -13.59 -6.52 0.78
CA LEU A 98 -13.14 -7.78 1.39
C LEU A 98 -13.51 -8.99 0.51
N VAL A 99 -14.69 -8.99 -0.10
CA VAL A 99 -15.09 -10.04 -1.06
C VAL A 99 -14.22 -10.02 -2.31
N SER A 100 -13.82 -8.84 -2.79
CA SER A 100 -12.88 -8.74 -3.92
C SER A 100 -11.50 -9.30 -3.54
N LEU A 101 -10.99 -8.97 -2.35
CA LEU A 101 -9.68 -9.43 -1.88
C LEU A 101 -9.64 -10.95 -1.67
N THR A 102 -10.73 -11.58 -1.21
CA THR A 102 -10.77 -13.06 -1.05
C THR A 102 -10.82 -13.81 -2.37
N ARG A 103 -11.16 -13.13 -3.48
CA ARG A 103 -11.18 -13.68 -4.83
C ARG A 103 -9.96 -13.29 -5.65
N ALA A 104 -9.06 -12.50 -5.09
CA ALA A 104 -7.89 -11.97 -5.78
C ALA A 104 -6.97 -13.11 -6.20
N HIS A 105 -6.63 -13.13 -7.49
CA HIS A 105 -5.59 -13.99 -8.04
C HIS A 105 -4.54 -13.09 -8.66
N ARG A 106 -3.27 -13.39 -8.40
CA ARG A 106 -2.16 -12.61 -8.95
C ARG A 106 -2.23 -12.58 -10.47
N ARG A 107 -2.21 -11.39 -11.07
CA ARG A 107 -2.04 -11.24 -12.52
C ARG A 107 -0.58 -11.51 -12.91
N PRO A 108 -0.32 -12.45 -13.83
CA PRO A 108 1.05 -12.73 -14.28
C PRO A 108 1.55 -11.76 -15.35
N ASP A 109 0.65 -11.01 -15.96
CA ASP A 109 0.80 -10.30 -17.24
C ASP A 109 0.71 -8.78 -17.14
N THR A 110 0.55 -8.21 -15.93
CA THR A 110 0.49 -6.76 -15.74
C THR A 110 1.79 -6.11 -16.19
N GLU A 111 1.72 -5.18 -17.15
CA GLU A 111 2.86 -4.43 -17.67
C GLU A 111 2.81 -2.94 -17.29
N ALA A 112 3.92 -2.23 -17.49
CA ALA A 112 3.98 -0.79 -17.27
C ALA A 112 2.93 -0.03 -18.10
N HIS A 113 2.67 -0.48 -19.33
CA HIS A 113 1.71 0.17 -20.22
C HIS A 113 0.25 0.03 -19.76
N ASP A 114 -0.06 -0.95 -18.91
CA ASP A 114 -1.36 -1.07 -18.25
C ASP A 114 -1.47 -0.13 -17.04
N LEU A 115 -0.37 -0.02 -16.28
CA LEU A 115 -0.31 0.68 -15.01
C LEU A 115 -0.22 2.21 -15.16
N ILE A 116 0.57 2.69 -16.12
CA ILE A 116 0.79 4.14 -16.33
C ILE A 116 -0.54 4.87 -16.59
N PRO A 117 -1.42 4.43 -17.52
CA PRO A 117 -2.68 5.11 -17.78
C PRO A 117 -3.63 5.12 -16.58
N VAL A 118 -3.55 4.11 -15.71
CA VAL A 118 -4.36 4.06 -14.47
C VAL A 118 -3.90 5.14 -13.51
N ILE A 119 -2.59 5.30 -13.32
CA ILE A 119 -2.03 6.34 -12.44
C ILE A 119 -2.32 7.74 -12.99
N GLU A 120 -2.17 7.94 -14.31
CA GLU A 120 -2.41 9.24 -14.95
C GLU A 120 -3.88 9.71 -14.87
N ARG A 121 -4.83 8.78 -14.72
CA ARG A 121 -6.26 9.11 -14.53
C ARG A 121 -6.60 9.59 -13.12
N ILE A 122 -5.70 9.39 -12.15
CA ILE A 122 -5.93 9.81 -10.76
C ILE A 122 -5.75 11.33 -10.68
N SER A 123 -6.70 12.05 -10.07
CA SER A 123 -6.62 13.50 -9.89
C SER A 123 -5.38 13.89 -9.09
N ASP A 124 -4.64 14.93 -9.47
CA ASP A 124 -3.45 15.42 -8.74
C ASP A 124 -3.74 15.87 -7.29
N ASP A 125 -5.00 16.18 -6.98
CA ASP A 125 -5.45 16.50 -5.62
C ASP A 125 -5.56 15.26 -4.69
N ASP A 126 -5.55 14.06 -5.28
CA ASP A 126 -5.67 12.80 -4.54
C ASP A 126 -4.31 12.27 -4.12
N SER A 127 -4.21 11.83 -2.86
CA SER A 127 -3.01 11.15 -2.37
C SER A 127 -2.94 9.73 -2.91
N LEU A 128 -1.80 9.35 -3.50
CA LEU A 128 -1.57 8.02 -4.07
C LEU A 128 -0.70 7.16 -3.16
N ILE A 129 -1.17 5.96 -2.84
CA ILE A 129 -0.41 4.89 -2.18
C ILE A 129 -0.31 3.73 -3.16
N VAL A 130 0.92 3.30 -3.47
CA VAL A 130 1.18 2.17 -4.37
C VAL A 130 1.68 0.98 -3.55
N ILE A 131 0.98 -0.13 -3.62
CA ILE A 131 1.31 -1.40 -2.97
C ILE A 131 1.58 -2.43 -4.06
N SER A 132 2.69 -3.14 -3.95
CA SER A 132 2.99 -4.23 -4.88
C SER A 132 3.58 -5.43 -4.15
N ASP A 133 3.30 -6.63 -4.66
CA ASP A 133 4.03 -7.84 -4.26
C ASP A 133 5.44 -7.90 -4.87
N MET A 134 5.74 -7.00 -5.82
CA MET A 134 7.03 -6.87 -6.47
C MET A 134 7.92 -5.84 -5.75
N PRO A 135 9.24 -6.08 -5.68
CA PRO A 135 10.20 -5.12 -5.13
C PRO A 135 10.08 -3.73 -5.78
N THR A 136 10.15 -2.66 -4.99
CA THR A 136 9.99 -1.28 -5.50
C THR A 136 10.98 -0.93 -6.61
N GLU A 137 12.23 -1.41 -6.53
CA GLU A 137 13.26 -1.23 -7.56
C GLU A 137 12.91 -1.89 -8.91
N SER A 138 11.90 -2.77 -8.95
CA SER A 138 11.49 -3.44 -10.18
C SER A 138 10.42 -2.69 -10.97
N TRP A 139 9.84 -1.62 -10.42
CA TRP A 139 8.73 -0.90 -11.08
C TRP A 139 8.72 0.61 -10.85
N ALA A 140 9.31 1.14 -9.78
CA ALA A 140 9.17 2.55 -9.41
C ALA A 140 9.67 3.53 -10.48
N ASP A 141 10.78 3.19 -11.15
CA ASP A 141 11.36 4.04 -12.20
C ASP A 141 10.54 4.00 -13.50
N ALA A 142 9.62 3.04 -13.65
CA ALA A 142 8.71 2.94 -14.78
C ALA A 142 7.40 3.74 -14.58
N LEU A 143 7.15 4.25 -13.37
CA LEU A 143 5.95 5.01 -13.06
C LEU A 143 6.12 6.50 -13.44
N PRO A 144 5.01 7.20 -13.75
CA PRO A 144 5.06 8.63 -14.00
C PRO A 144 5.57 9.39 -12.76
N ASN A 145 6.30 10.48 -12.99
CA ASN A 145 6.89 11.31 -11.94
C ASN A 145 5.80 12.11 -11.20
N ARG A 146 5.20 11.49 -10.19
CA ARG A 146 4.16 12.09 -9.34
C ARG A 146 4.40 11.74 -7.86
N PRO A 147 4.05 12.62 -6.91
CA PRO A 147 4.10 12.27 -5.49
C PRO A 147 3.22 11.06 -5.17
N ALA A 148 3.86 9.97 -4.71
CA ALA A 148 3.20 8.76 -4.27
C ALA A 148 3.96 8.13 -3.10
N ILE A 149 3.23 7.43 -2.23
CA ILE A 149 3.83 6.59 -1.20
C ILE A 149 4.02 5.19 -1.78
N HIS A 150 5.27 4.82 -2.07
CA HIS A 150 5.61 3.47 -2.52
C HIS A 150 5.83 2.58 -1.30
N VAL A 151 5.04 1.51 -1.20
CA VAL A 151 5.10 0.58 -0.08
C VAL A 151 5.93 -0.64 -0.46
N ASP A 152 7.13 -0.75 0.13
CA ASP A 152 7.94 -1.96 0.02
C ASP A 152 7.49 -2.98 1.08
N ILE A 153 6.76 -4.00 0.64
CA ILE A 153 6.24 -5.05 1.52
C ILE A 153 7.34 -5.83 2.26
N ARG A 154 8.59 -5.81 1.76
CA ARG A 154 9.73 -6.50 2.41
C ARG A 154 10.19 -5.79 3.67
N GLN A 155 9.92 -4.48 3.78
CA GLN A 155 10.21 -3.71 4.98
C GLN A 155 9.24 -4.04 6.13
N HIS A 156 8.09 -4.64 5.79
CA HIS A 156 7.17 -5.16 6.78
C HIS A 156 7.66 -6.54 7.25
N ASN A 157 8.24 -6.58 8.45
CA ASN A 157 8.58 -7.85 9.11
C ASN A 157 7.29 -8.62 9.42
N TYR A 158 6.80 -9.43 8.49
CA TYR A 158 5.90 -10.56 8.76
C TYR A 158 6.69 -11.68 9.46
N GLY A 159 7.46 -11.32 10.50
CA GLY A 159 8.17 -12.29 11.31
C GLY A 159 7.14 -13.25 11.88
N ALA A 160 7.33 -14.55 11.61
CA ALA A 160 6.47 -15.64 12.03
C ALA A 160 6.02 -15.45 13.48
N ARG A 161 4.83 -14.87 13.67
CA ARG A 161 4.14 -14.96 14.96
C ARG A 161 3.80 -16.42 15.08
N THR A 162 4.63 -17.16 15.80
CA THR A 162 4.31 -18.50 16.26
C THR A 162 2.97 -18.38 16.97
N LEU A 163 1.91 -18.89 16.35
CA LEU A 163 0.64 -19.08 17.02
C LEU A 163 0.94 -19.96 18.22
N LYS A 164 0.97 -19.37 19.42
CA LYS A 164 1.00 -20.14 20.66
C LYS A 164 -0.36 -20.83 20.76
N VAL A 165 -0.47 -21.97 20.08
CA VAL A 165 -1.55 -22.92 20.31
C VAL A 165 -1.34 -23.42 21.74
N ARG A 166 -2.15 -22.90 22.67
CA ARG A 166 -2.23 -23.43 24.03
C ARG A 166 -2.66 -24.89 23.89
N ARG A 167 -1.73 -25.84 24.08
CA ARG A 167 -2.12 -27.24 24.32
C ARG A 167 -2.98 -27.25 25.56
N ALA A 168 -4.24 -27.68 25.43
CA ALA A 168 -5.04 -28.08 26.56
C ALA A 168 -4.34 -29.26 27.22
N SER A 169 -3.92 -29.08 28.47
CA SER A 169 -3.39 -30.14 29.32
C SER A 169 -4.55 -31.06 29.70
N THR A 170 -4.43 -32.33 29.32
CA THR A 170 -5.20 -33.47 29.82
C THR A 170 -4.93 -33.70 31.30
#